data_AF-A0A9Q1MM37-F1
#
_entry.id   AF-A0A9Q1MM37-F1
#
_cell.length_a   1.000
_cell.length_b   1.000
_cell.length_c   1.000
_cell.angle_alpha   90.00
_cell.angle_beta   90.00
_cell.angle_gamma   90.00
#
_symmetry.space_group_name_H-M   'P 1'
#
loop_
_entity.id
_entity.type
_entity.pdbx_description
1 polymer ?
#
loop_
_entity_poly.entity_id
_entity_poly.type
_entity_poly.pdbx_seq_one_letter_code
_entity_poly.pdbx_strand_id
1 'polypeptide(L)'
;MPTAASIDLSNITDFVVNGGHGVKGLSEMGLQKLPKQYIQPMEERITKSTVILDDQIPVIDMSNWNIDNKLVGEKVCNAAEKWGFFQIINHDISLEVLESVKEATYRFFKQPAEEKNKHSKENSSTNNVRYGTSFTPKAEKALEWKDYLSLFYVSDEDAAALWPSALRDEALDFLRNSEVVIKKLLEALMKGLNVKEIDQTKESLLMGSKRINVNYYPKCPNPELTVGVGRHSDVSTLTILLQDNIGGLYVKKLDSDTWVHVPPIHGALVINIGDALQIMSNGRYKSIEHRVMTNGNNNRISVPIFVNPKPSDVIGPLAEVLESGEEPIYKQVLYSDYVKHFFRKAHDGKDTVDFAKIN
;
A
#
# COMPACT_ATOMS: atom_id res chain seq x y z
N MET A 1 -27.03 -5.83 17.15
CA MET A 1 -26.56 -6.36 15.84
C MET A 1 -27.36 -7.60 15.50
N PRO A 2 -27.74 -7.83 14.23
CA PRO A 2 -28.32 -9.11 13.83
C PRO A 2 -27.32 -10.25 14.08
N THR A 3 -27.80 -11.38 14.59
CA THR A 3 -26.98 -12.59 14.77
C THR A 3 -26.71 -13.26 13.43
N ALA A 4 -25.66 -14.06 13.30
CA ALA A 4 -25.36 -14.83 12.06
C ALA A 4 -26.55 -15.67 11.54
N ALA A 5 -27.51 -16.02 12.39
CA ALA A 5 -28.71 -16.75 12.03
C ALA A 5 -29.79 -15.92 11.28
N SER A 6 -29.68 -14.58 11.25
CA SER A 6 -30.72 -13.70 10.68
C SER A 6 -30.34 -13.01 9.37
N ILE A 7 -29.13 -13.22 8.84
CA ILE A 7 -28.72 -12.69 7.53
C ILE A 7 -28.76 -13.84 6.54
N ASP A 8 -29.57 -13.71 5.50
CA ASP A 8 -29.48 -14.58 4.34
C ASP A 8 -28.09 -14.37 3.70
N LEU A 9 -27.23 -15.36 3.83
CA LEU A 9 -25.87 -15.36 3.28
C LEU A 9 -25.88 -15.26 1.73
N SER A 10 -27.05 -15.36 1.08
CA SER A 10 -27.23 -15.03 -0.33
C SER A 10 -27.01 -13.55 -0.64
N ASN A 11 -27.16 -12.64 0.34
CA ASN A 11 -27.07 -11.19 0.16
C ASN A 11 -25.99 -10.50 1.00
N ILE A 12 -24.86 -11.19 1.26
CA ILE A 12 -23.71 -10.65 2.01
C ILE A 12 -23.20 -9.34 1.43
N THR A 13 -23.24 -9.18 0.10
CA THR A 13 -22.82 -7.96 -0.58
C THR A 13 -23.61 -6.75 -0.10
N ASP A 14 -24.92 -6.89 0.11
CA ASP A 14 -25.75 -5.78 0.57
C ASP A 14 -25.38 -5.37 2.00
N PHE A 15 -25.23 -6.33 2.93
CA PHE A 15 -24.79 -6.04 4.30
C PHE A 15 -23.39 -5.41 4.36
N VAL A 16 -22.41 -6.04 3.69
CA VAL A 16 -21.00 -5.65 3.76
C VAL A 16 -20.75 -4.34 3.01
N VAL A 17 -21.23 -4.25 1.77
CA VAL A 17 -20.90 -3.15 0.85
C VAL A 17 -21.94 -2.03 0.96
N ASN A 18 -23.22 -2.31 0.72
CA ASN A 18 -24.24 -1.25 0.67
C ASN A 18 -24.61 -0.71 2.06
N GLY A 19 -24.70 -1.61 3.06
CA GLY A 19 -24.94 -1.27 4.46
C GLY A 19 -23.72 -0.71 5.18
N GLY A 20 -22.55 -0.69 4.54
CA GLY A 20 -21.32 -0.11 5.09
C GLY A 20 -20.75 -0.86 6.31
N HIS A 21 -21.25 -2.06 6.62
CA HIS A 21 -20.77 -2.84 7.76
C HIS A 21 -19.34 -3.34 7.56
N GLY A 22 -18.95 -3.57 6.30
CA GLY A 22 -17.64 -4.11 5.93
C GLY A 22 -17.41 -5.54 6.42
N VAL A 23 -16.23 -6.08 6.11
CA VAL A 23 -15.81 -7.40 6.61
C VAL A 23 -15.60 -7.39 8.12
N LYS A 24 -15.37 -6.23 8.74
CA LYS A 24 -15.31 -6.09 10.20
C LYS A 24 -16.64 -6.46 10.83
N GLY A 25 -17.74 -5.84 10.39
CA GLY A 25 -19.07 -6.15 10.91
C GLY A 25 -19.44 -7.61 10.69
N LEU A 26 -19.05 -8.14 9.53
CA LEU A 26 -19.24 -9.55 9.20
C LEU A 26 -18.45 -10.48 10.14
N SER A 27 -17.20 -10.15 10.47
CA SER A 27 -16.39 -10.90 11.44
C SER A 27 -16.98 -10.84 12.86
N GLU A 28 -17.54 -9.70 13.27
CA GLU A 28 -18.15 -9.50 14.60
C GLU A 28 -19.42 -10.33 14.82
N MET A 29 -20.02 -10.87 13.74
CA MET A 29 -21.13 -11.82 13.82
C MET A 29 -20.71 -13.22 14.28
N GLY A 30 -19.41 -13.48 14.45
CA GLY A 30 -18.91 -14.78 14.93
C GLY A 30 -19.02 -15.90 13.89
N LEU A 31 -18.72 -15.58 12.62
CA LEU A 31 -18.75 -16.56 11.54
C LEU A 31 -17.89 -17.79 11.84
N GLN A 32 -18.45 -18.97 11.60
CA GLN A 32 -17.75 -20.25 11.73
C GLN A 32 -17.06 -20.68 10.44
N LYS A 33 -17.51 -20.14 9.30
CA LYS A 33 -16.98 -20.45 7.97
C LYS A 33 -16.90 -19.18 7.14
N LEU A 34 -15.86 -19.10 6.30
CA LEU A 34 -15.71 -18.01 5.35
C LEU A 34 -16.80 -18.09 4.26
N PRO A 35 -17.48 -16.98 3.93
CA PRO A 35 -18.42 -16.97 2.83
C PRO A 35 -17.75 -17.18 1.46
N LYS A 36 -18.47 -17.83 0.54
CA LYS A 36 -17.94 -18.20 -0.78
C LYS A 36 -17.38 -17.04 -1.59
N GLN A 37 -17.91 -15.83 -1.40
CA GLN A 37 -17.48 -14.61 -2.09
C GLN A 37 -16.02 -14.24 -1.79
N TYR A 38 -15.47 -14.68 -0.66
CA TYR A 38 -14.10 -14.38 -0.23
C TYR A 38 -13.13 -15.54 -0.47
N ILE A 39 -13.62 -16.69 -0.94
CA ILE A 39 -12.77 -17.84 -1.21
C ILE A 39 -11.99 -17.57 -2.49
N GLN A 40 -10.69 -17.34 -2.33
CA GLN A 40 -9.79 -17.01 -3.43
C GLN A 40 -9.56 -18.23 -4.34
N PRO A 41 -9.25 -18.04 -5.63
CA PRO A 41 -8.80 -19.11 -6.53
C PRO A 41 -7.59 -19.88 -5.97
N MET A 42 -7.33 -21.11 -6.44
CA MET A 42 -6.23 -21.92 -5.87
C MET A 42 -4.87 -21.26 -6.08
N GLU A 43 -4.66 -20.62 -7.22
CA GLU A 43 -3.44 -19.86 -7.57
C GLU A 43 -3.21 -18.62 -6.68
N GLU A 44 -4.26 -18.08 -6.06
CA GLU A 44 -4.20 -16.94 -5.15
C GLU A 44 -4.00 -17.34 -3.69
N ARG A 45 -4.14 -18.63 -3.35
CA ARG A 45 -3.92 -19.13 -1.98
C ARG A 45 -2.43 -19.43 -1.78
N ILE A 46 -1.82 -18.81 -0.77
CA ILE A 46 -0.46 -19.18 -0.36
C ILE A 46 -0.51 -20.53 0.36
N THR A 47 0.31 -21.47 -0.11
CA THR A 47 0.59 -22.73 0.58
C THR A 47 1.92 -22.62 1.33
N LYS A 48 2.09 -23.41 2.40
CA LYS A 48 3.36 -23.42 3.16
C LYS A 48 4.58 -23.75 2.30
N SER A 49 4.41 -24.46 1.19
CA SER A 49 5.48 -24.84 0.28
C SER A 49 6.04 -23.69 -0.55
N THR A 50 5.30 -22.59 -0.71
CA THR A 50 5.76 -21.43 -1.47
C THR A 50 6.37 -20.34 -0.60
N VAL A 51 6.36 -20.48 0.72
CA VAL A 51 6.92 -19.50 1.66
C VAL A 51 8.33 -19.91 2.08
N ILE A 52 9.31 -19.02 1.87
CA ILE A 52 10.67 -19.20 2.40
C ILE A 52 10.75 -18.53 3.77
N LEU A 53 11.19 -19.28 4.79
CA LEU A 53 11.28 -18.80 6.17
C LEU A 53 12.64 -18.20 6.53
N ASP A 54 13.70 -18.60 5.83
CA ASP A 54 15.09 -18.22 6.15
C ASP A 54 15.58 -16.97 5.40
N ASP A 55 14.72 -16.36 4.60
CA ASP A 55 15.05 -15.17 3.81
C ASP A 55 14.25 -13.98 4.34
N GLN A 56 14.84 -12.79 4.33
CA GLN A 56 14.21 -11.57 4.84
C GLN A 56 14.60 -10.38 3.97
N ILE A 57 13.65 -9.44 3.84
CA ILE A 57 13.95 -8.17 3.19
C ILE A 57 15.00 -7.39 4.01
N PRO A 58 15.86 -6.58 3.37
CA PRO A 58 16.88 -5.81 4.08
C PRO A 58 16.28 -4.90 5.16
N VAL A 59 16.97 -4.79 6.29
CA VAL A 59 16.68 -3.79 7.34
C VAL A 59 17.77 -2.74 7.33
N ILE A 60 17.38 -1.48 7.17
CA ILE A 60 18.29 -0.35 7.03
C ILE A 60 18.15 0.56 8.25
N ASP A 61 19.25 0.73 8.98
CA ASP A 61 19.33 1.67 10.10
C ASP A 61 19.62 3.08 9.57
N MET A 62 18.69 4.00 9.82
CA MET A 62 18.73 5.38 9.37
C MET A 62 19.41 6.33 10.36
N SER A 63 19.90 5.86 11.52
CA SER A 63 20.51 6.69 12.57
C SER A 63 21.73 7.49 12.09
N ASN A 64 22.50 6.94 11.15
CA ASN A 64 23.66 7.57 10.54
C ASN A 64 23.33 8.23 9.20
N TRP A 65 22.09 8.68 9.01
CA TRP A 65 21.70 9.39 7.79
C TRP A 65 22.49 10.69 7.67
N ASN A 66 23.47 10.69 6.79
CA ASN A 66 24.19 11.87 6.37
C ASN A 66 24.28 11.82 4.85
N ILE A 67 23.81 12.87 4.19
CA ILE A 67 23.76 12.96 2.73
C ILE A 67 25.16 12.91 2.08
N ASP A 68 26.20 13.24 2.84
CA ASP A 68 27.61 13.16 2.43
C ASP A 68 28.21 11.78 2.73
N ASN A 69 27.67 11.05 3.71
CA ASN A 69 28.02 9.66 3.97
C ASN A 69 27.11 8.72 3.17
N LYS A 70 27.59 8.36 1.99
CA LYS A 70 26.83 7.58 0.99
C LYS A 70 26.39 6.20 1.46
N LEU A 71 26.93 5.67 2.56
CA LEU A 71 26.71 4.28 2.98
C LEU A 71 25.21 3.93 3.16
N VAL A 72 24.43 4.78 3.81
CA VAL A 72 22.99 4.51 4.02
C VAL A 72 22.23 4.62 2.70
N GLY A 73 22.55 5.63 1.89
CA GLY A 73 21.96 5.78 0.55
C GLY A 73 22.28 4.61 -0.38
N GLU A 74 23.50 4.10 -0.36
CA GLU A 74 23.92 2.92 -1.13
C GLU A 74 23.16 1.66 -0.69
N LYS A 75 22.91 1.47 0.61
CA LYS A 75 22.06 0.38 1.10
C LYS A 75 20.61 0.51 0.61
N VAL A 76 20.07 1.73 0.58
CA VAL A 76 18.72 2.01 0.05
C VAL A 76 18.67 1.65 -1.44
N CYS A 77 19.62 2.13 -2.25
CA CYS A 77 19.70 1.81 -3.67
C CYS A 77 19.84 0.29 -3.89
N ASN A 78 20.72 -0.37 -3.14
CA ASN A 78 20.94 -1.81 -3.28
C ASN A 78 19.68 -2.63 -2.95
N ALA A 79 18.96 -2.23 -1.91
CA ALA A 79 17.69 -2.85 -1.57
C ALA A 79 16.63 -2.59 -2.65
N ALA A 80 16.54 -1.35 -3.16
CA ALA A 80 15.61 -1.01 -4.25
C ALA A 80 15.88 -1.78 -5.56
N GLU A 81 17.15 -2.06 -5.88
CA GLU A 81 17.56 -2.81 -7.07
C GLU A 81 17.38 -4.32 -6.95
N LYS A 82 17.68 -4.89 -5.77
CA LYS A 82 17.69 -6.36 -5.59
C LYS A 82 16.40 -6.92 -5.02
N TRP A 83 15.72 -6.12 -4.21
CA TRP A 83 14.55 -6.54 -3.44
C TRP A 83 13.30 -5.74 -3.78
N GLY A 84 13.45 -4.47 -4.18
CA GLY A 84 12.30 -3.56 -4.33
C GLY A 84 11.57 -3.25 -3.01
N PHE A 85 12.04 -3.82 -1.90
CA PHE A 85 11.46 -3.77 -0.57
C PHE A 85 12.58 -3.70 0.46
N PHE A 86 12.36 -2.95 1.54
CA PHE A 86 13.23 -2.92 2.72
C PHE A 86 12.47 -2.37 3.92
N GLN A 87 12.94 -2.66 5.13
CA GLN A 87 12.50 -1.98 6.35
C GLN A 87 13.49 -0.90 6.72
N ILE A 88 13.00 0.22 7.25
CA ILE A 88 13.82 1.25 7.87
C ILE A 88 13.53 1.33 9.38
N ILE A 89 14.58 1.53 10.16
CA ILE A 89 14.54 1.78 11.61
C ILE A 89 15.31 3.05 11.92
N ASN A 90 15.08 3.63 13.11
CA ASN A 90 15.73 4.88 13.54
C ASN A 90 15.57 6.03 12.51
N HIS A 91 14.38 6.13 11.90
CA HIS A 91 14.06 7.08 10.83
C HIS A 91 13.53 8.43 11.34
N ASP A 92 13.83 8.80 12.58
CA ASP A 92 13.47 10.06 13.25
C ASP A 92 11.98 10.35 13.48
N ILE A 93 11.05 9.50 13.04
CA ILE A 93 9.62 9.63 13.39
C ILE A 93 9.42 9.05 14.78
N SER A 94 8.81 9.82 15.68
CA SER A 94 8.59 9.36 17.06
C SER A 94 7.65 8.16 17.11
N LEU A 95 7.92 7.24 18.04
CA LEU A 95 7.04 6.09 18.28
C LEU A 95 5.61 6.56 18.64
N GLU A 96 5.48 7.69 19.33
CA GLU A 96 4.18 8.29 19.67
C GLU A 96 3.35 8.60 18.41
N VAL A 97 3.95 9.16 17.36
CA VAL A 97 3.24 9.43 16.09
C VAL A 97 2.78 8.12 15.44
N LEU A 98 3.64 7.09 15.44
CA LEU A 98 3.31 5.78 14.86
C LEU A 98 2.21 5.06 15.65
N GLU A 99 2.26 5.08 16.98
CA GLU A 99 1.21 4.46 17.81
C GLU A 99 -0.11 5.25 17.73
N SER A 100 -0.05 6.59 17.73
CA SER A 100 -1.24 7.44 17.66
C SER A 100 -2.06 7.21 16.40
N VAL A 101 -1.41 7.12 15.22
CA VAL A 101 -2.14 6.84 13.97
C VAL A 101 -2.71 5.41 13.93
N LYS A 102 -2.06 4.45 14.58
CA LYS A 102 -2.58 3.08 14.74
C LYS A 102 -3.82 3.07 15.65
N GLU A 103 -3.76 3.75 16.78
CA GLU A 103 -4.90 3.88 17.70
C GLU A 103 -6.09 4.61 17.05
N ALA A 104 -5.82 5.70 16.33
CA ALA A 104 -6.80 6.46 15.59
C ALA A 104 -7.46 5.63 14.47
N THR A 105 -6.69 4.77 13.81
CA THR A 105 -7.22 3.77 12.87
C THR A 105 -8.24 2.86 13.55
N TYR A 106 -7.90 2.28 14.71
CA TYR A 106 -8.86 1.48 15.48
C TYR A 106 -10.08 2.30 15.92
N ARG A 107 -9.88 3.56 16.32
CA ARG A 107 -10.95 4.48 16.73
C ARG A 107 -11.99 4.64 15.63
N PHE A 108 -11.55 4.90 14.39
CA PHE A 108 -12.42 5.00 13.23
C PHE A 108 -13.16 3.69 12.95
N PHE A 109 -12.46 2.55 12.86
CA PHE A 109 -13.12 1.29 12.52
C PHE A 109 -14.07 0.76 13.62
N LYS A 110 -13.92 1.23 14.87
CA LYS A 110 -14.85 0.96 15.99
C LYS A 110 -16.14 1.79 15.93
N GLN A 111 -16.20 2.85 15.12
CA GLN A 111 -17.42 3.64 14.98
C GLN A 111 -18.58 2.80 14.41
N PRO A 112 -19.84 3.20 14.69
CA PRO A 112 -21.02 2.59 14.06
C PRO A 112 -20.91 2.57 12.53
N ALA A 113 -21.53 1.58 11.90
CA ALA A 113 -21.52 1.44 10.44
C ALA A 113 -22.04 2.72 9.75
N GLU A 114 -23.10 3.32 10.30
CA GLU A 114 -23.69 4.58 9.81
C GLU A 114 -22.67 5.73 9.76
N GLU A 115 -21.82 5.88 10.78
CA GLU A 115 -20.79 6.91 10.84
C GLU A 115 -19.70 6.69 9.80
N LYS A 116 -19.21 5.44 9.68
CA LYS A 116 -18.21 5.09 8.65
C LYS A 116 -18.79 5.24 7.24
N ASN A 117 -20.06 4.89 7.05
CA ASN A 117 -20.72 4.92 5.75
C ASN A 117 -20.95 6.35 5.22
N LYS A 118 -20.86 7.39 6.07
CA LYS A 118 -20.81 8.80 5.60
C LYS A 118 -19.64 9.07 4.66
N HIS A 119 -18.59 8.25 4.74
CA HIS A 119 -17.40 8.38 3.91
C HIS A 119 -17.39 7.39 2.74
N SER A 120 -18.47 6.63 2.49
CA SER A 120 -18.53 5.72 1.33
C SER A 120 -18.46 6.48 0.00
N LYS A 121 -18.27 5.76 -1.11
CA LYS A 121 -18.22 6.37 -2.44
C LYS A 121 -19.51 7.16 -2.75
N GLU A 122 -20.65 6.68 -2.26
CA GLU A 122 -21.97 7.23 -2.53
C GLU A 122 -22.33 8.39 -1.60
N ASN A 123 -21.80 8.40 -0.37
CA ASN A 123 -22.21 9.36 0.67
C ASN A 123 -21.14 10.42 0.99
N SER A 124 -19.88 10.19 0.63
CA SER A 124 -18.80 11.14 0.89
C SER A 124 -19.05 12.46 0.14
N SER A 125 -18.81 13.58 0.82
CA SER A 125 -18.93 14.91 0.23
C SER A 125 -17.83 15.22 -0.80
N THR A 126 -16.83 14.34 -0.91
CA THR A 126 -15.68 14.52 -1.80
C THR A 126 -15.19 13.17 -2.36
N ASN A 127 -14.58 13.21 -3.54
CA ASN A 127 -13.88 12.04 -4.11
C ASN A 127 -12.52 11.77 -3.44
N ASN A 128 -12.03 12.68 -2.59
CA ASN A 128 -10.75 12.55 -1.91
C ASN A 128 -10.80 11.60 -0.71
N VAL A 129 -11.98 11.40 -0.13
CA VAL A 129 -12.19 10.57 1.06
C VAL A 129 -13.13 9.43 0.69
N ARG A 130 -12.69 8.19 0.88
CA ARG A 130 -13.48 7.00 0.55
C ARG A 130 -13.27 5.87 1.54
N TYR A 131 -14.29 5.57 2.33
CA TYR A 131 -14.46 4.31 3.04
C TYR A 131 -14.98 3.24 2.09
N GLY A 132 -14.48 2.02 2.24
CA GLY A 132 -14.88 0.89 1.44
C GLY A 132 -14.41 -0.43 2.03
N THR A 133 -14.71 -1.48 1.29
CA THR A 133 -14.37 -2.87 1.61
C THR A 133 -13.95 -3.57 0.33
N SER A 134 -13.05 -4.55 0.44
CA SER A 134 -12.33 -5.15 -0.69
C SER A 134 -11.54 -4.11 -1.51
N PHE A 135 -11.00 -4.49 -2.67
CA PHE A 135 -10.35 -3.55 -3.58
C PHE A 135 -11.34 -2.90 -4.56
N THR A 136 -11.88 -3.70 -5.47
CA THR A 136 -12.87 -3.29 -6.48
C THR A 136 -13.95 -4.36 -6.58
N PRO A 137 -14.93 -4.39 -5.64
CA PRO A 137 -15.86 -5.51 -5.50
C PRO A 137 -16.59 -5.94 -6.77
N LYS A 138 -16.83 -5.00 -7.69
CA LYS A 138 -17.54 -5.26 -8.96
C LYS A 138 -16.67 -5.91 -10.04
N ALA A 139 -15.34 -5.78 -9.95
CA ALA A 139 -14.38 -6.35 -10.90
C ALA A 139 -13.70 -7.61 -10.37
N GLU A 140 -13.75 -7.85 -9.05
CA GLU A 140 -13.12 -8.97 -8.38
C GLU A 140 -13.92 -10.28 -8.58
N LYS A 141 -13.19 -11.37 -8.88
CA LYS A 141 -13.76 -12.73 -8.92
C LYS A 141 -14.02 -13.27 -7.51
N ALA A 142 -13.15 -12.92 -6.57
CA ALA A 142 -13.27 -13.20 -5.15
C ALA A 142 -12.83 -11.94 -4.39
N LEU A 143 -13.61 -11.55 -3.38
CA LEU A 143 -13.38 -10.35 -2.57
C LEU A 143 -12.19 -10.54 -1.63
N GLU A 144 -11.52 -9.43 -1.35
CA GLU A 144 -10.50 -9.31 -0.32
C GLU A 144 -11.13 -9.15 1.07
N TRP A 145 -10.52 -9.79 2.07
CA TRP A 145 -10.94 -9.70 3.47
C TRP A 145 -10.33 -8.46 4.15
N LYS A 146 -10.73 -7.28 3.67
CA LYS A 146 -10.21 -5.98 4.11
C LYS A 146 -11.26 -4.89 4.05
N ASP A 147 -11.33 -4.09 5.11
CA ASP A 147 -11.96 -2.77 5.08
C ASP A 147 -10.90 -1.70 4.98
N TYR A 148 -11.21 -0.56 4.38
CA TYR A 148 -10.27 0.53 4.25
C TYR A 148 -10.97 1.89 4.27
N LEU A 149 -10.23 2.91 4.71
CA LEU A 149 -10.53 4.30 4.40
C LEU A 149 -9.33 4.88 3.65
N SER A 150 -9.60 5.43 2.47
CA SER A 150 -8.62 6.06 1.61
C SER A 150 -8.77 7.57 1.66
N LEU A 151 -7.66 8.25 1.89
CA LEU A 151 -7.57 9.69 2.06
C LEU A 151 -6.55 10.25 1.09
N PHE A 152 -7.02 10.95 0.07
CA PHE A 152 -6.18 11.71 -0.85
C PHE A 152 -5.84 13.06 -0.22
N TYR A 153 -4.55 13.35 -0.12
CA TYR A 153 -4.09 14.61 0.46
C TYR A 153 -3.99 15.69 -0.61
N VAL A 154 -4.70 16.80 -0.41
CA VAL A 154 -4.65 18.00 -1.26
C VAL A 154 -3.96 19.14 -0.51
N SER A 155 -4.46 19.47 0.68
CA SER A 155 -3.85 20.43 1.61
C SER A 155 -4.32 20.14 3.04
N ASP A 156 -3.69 20.79 4.01
CA ASP A 156 -4.12 20.73 5.42
C ASP A 156 -5.53 21.28 5.62
N GLU A 157 -5.94 22.30 4.86
CA GLU A 157 -7.29 22.87 4.91
C GLU A 157 -8.34 21.89 4.34
N ASP A 158 -8.03 21.21 3.24
CA ASP A 158 -8.90 20.16 2.66
C ASP A 158 -9.07 19.01 3.66
N ALA A 159 -7.96 18.58 4.27
CA ALA A 159 -7.98 17.54 5.29
C ALA A 159 -8.76 17.99 6.54
N ALA A 160 -8.55 19.21 7.03
CA ALA A 160 -9.29 19.82 8.14
C ALA A 160 -10.82 19.76 7.91
N ALA A 161 -11.25 20.07 6.69
CA ALA A 161 -12.65 20.13 6.32
C ALA A 161 -13.29 18.77 6.02
N LEU A 162 -12.55 17.83 5.42
CA LEU A 162 -13.14 16.65 4.77
C LEU A 162 -12.74 15.31 5.41
N TRP A 163 -11.60 15.21 6.07
CA TRP A 163 -11.16 13.94 6.66
C TRP A 163 -11.93 13.64 7.95
N PRO A 164 -12.18 12.36 8.28
CA PRO A 164 -12.91 12.00 9.49
C PRO A 164 -12.17 12.49 10.75
N SER A 165 -12.85 13.26 11.59
CA SER A 165 -12.27 13.80 12.83
C SER A 165 -11.75 12.72 13.77
N ALA A 166 -12.23 11.48 13.64
CA ALA A 166 -11.78 10.34 14.43
C ALA A 166 -10.31 9.96 14.22
N LEU A 167 -9.67 10.38 13.12
CA LEU A 167 -8.25 10.06 12.86
C LEU A 167 -7.48 11.14 12.09
N ARG A 168 -8.14 12.24 11.75
CA ARG A 168 -7.58 13.26 10.86
C ARG A 168 -6.23 13.79 11.35
N ASP A 169 -6.16 14.19 12.62
CA ASP A 169 -5.01 14.89 13.15
C ASP A 169 -3.81 13.94 13.24
N GLU A 170 -4.02 12.70 13.71
CA GLU A 170 -2.97 11.67 13.76
C GLU A 170 -2.50 11.23 12.36
N ALA A 171 -3.41 11.17 11.37
CA ALA A 171 -3.05 10.86 10.00
C ALA A 171 -2.25 12.00 9.33
N LEU A 172 -2.60 13.26 9.60
CA LEU A 172 -1.82 14.42 9.14
C LEU A 172 -0.43 14.46 9.78
N ASP A 173 -0.34 14.21 11.08
CA ASP A 173 0.95 14.19 11.77
C ASP A 173 1.83 13.05 11.28
N PHE A 174 1.27 11.85 11.05
CA PHE A 174 2.01 10.75 10.43
C PHE A 174 2.47 11.09 9.01
N LEU A 175 1.63 11.73 8.19
CA LEU A 175 1.98 12.15 6.84
C LEU A 175 3.12 13.18 6.83
N ARG A 176 3.04 14.24 7.65
CA ARG A 176 4.05 15.30 7.75
C ARG A 176 5.40 14.76 8.21
N ASN A 177 5.41 13.90 9.22
CA ASN A 177 6.65 13.27 9.70
C ASN A 177 7.23 12.32 8.65
N SER A 178 6.38 11.56 7.96
CA SER A 178 6.80 10.66 6.88
C SER A 178 7.38 11.42 5.69
N GLU A 179 6.89 12.63 5.39
CA GLU A 179 7.39 13.45 4.28
C GLU A 179 8.88 13.74 4.36
N VAL A 180 9.41 13.99 5.56
CA VAL A 180 10.85 14.19 5.78
C VAL A 180 11.64 12.93 5.40
N VAL A 181 11.15 11.76 5.80
CA VAL A 181 11.77 10.46 5.48
C VAL A 181 11.66 10.16 3.98
N ILE A 182 10.52 10.46 3.36
CA ILE A 182 10.29 10.27 1.93
C ILE A 182 11.29 11.09 1.11
N LYS A 183 11.51 12.37 1.47
CA LYS A 183 12.49 13.23 0.78
C LYS A 183 13.91 12.66 0.89
N LYS A 184 14.33 12.25 2.09
CA LYS A 184 15.61 11.57 2.31
C LYS A 184 15.78 10.34 1.40
N LEU A 185 14.78 9.46 1.36
CA LEU A 185 14.81 8.25 0.53
C LEU A 185 14.88 8.57 -0.97
N LEU A 186 14.08 9.52 -1.45
CA LEU A 186 14.09 9.95 -2.84
C LEU A 186 15.41 10.60 -3.23
N GLU A 187 16.00 11.43 -2.38
CA GLU A 187 17.34 11.99 -2.63
C GLU A 187 18.40 10.91 -2.84
N ALA A 188 18.41 9.86 -1.99
CA ALA A 188 19.34 8.75 -2.16
C ALA A 188 19.09 7.96 -3.45
N LEU A 189 17.84 7.62 -3.73
CA LEU A 189 17.45 6.88 -4.93
C LEU A 189 17.76 7.69 -6.21
N MET A 190 17.46 8.99 -6.22
CA MET A 190 17.76 9.86 -7.36
C MET A 190 19.28 9.99 -7.59
N LYS A 191 20.07 10.13 -6.52
CA LYS A 191 21.54 10.09 -6.63
C LYS A 191 22.05 8.76 -7.20
N GLY A 192 21.44 7.63 -6.83
CA GLY A 192 21.74 6.31 -7.41
C GLY A 192 21.41 6.21 -8.91
N LEU A 193 20.56 7.10 -9.42
CA LEU A 193 20.22 7.24 -10.84
C LEU A 193 21.01 8.37 -11.53
N ASN A 194 22.09 8.85 -10.93
CA ASN A 194 22.92 9.98 -11.41
C ASN A 194 22.20 11.35 -11.44
N VAL A 195 21.02 11.45 -10.84
CA VAL A 195 20.33 12.73 -10.67
C VAL A 195 21.01 13.49 -9.52
N LYS A 196 21.70 14.59 -9.86
CA LYS A 196 22.51 15.36 -8.90
C LYS A 196 21.66 16.12 -7.89
N GLU A 197 20.51 16.64 -8.33
CA GLU A 197 19.60 17.46 -7.53
C GLU A 197 18.15 17.22 -7.96
N ILE A 198 17.24 17.21 -6.98
CA ILE A 198 15.79 17.15 -7.20
C ILE A 198 15.28 18.60 -7.26
N ASP A 199 15.16 19.13 -8.47
CA ASP A 199 14.48 20.40 -8.71
C ASP A 199 12.95 20.29 -8.48
N GLN A 200 12.25 21.43 -8.53
CA GLN A 200 10.80 21.49 -8.32
C GLN A 200 10.00 20.63 -9.32
N THR A 201 10.49 20.46 -10.55
CA THR A 201 9.83 19.62 -11.57
C THR A 201 9.95 18.16 -11.19
N LYS A 202 11.14 17.71 -10.77
CA LYS A 202 11.36 16.33 -10.31
C LYS A 202 10.67 16.05 -8.99
N GLU A 203 10.66 17.01 -8.05
CA GLU A 203 9.89 16.86 -6.81
C GLU A 203 8.40 16.68 -7.11
N SER A 204 7.84 17.48 -8.02
CA SER A 204 6.46 17.30 -8.49
C SER A 204 6.24 15.95 -9.18
N LEU A 205 7.19 15.47 -9.98
CA LEU A 205 7.07 14.19 -10.67
C LEU A 205 7.13 13.00 -9.70
N LEU A 206 7.99 13.07 -8.68
CA LEU A 206 8.19 11.99 -7.72
C LEU A 206 7.13 11.98 -6.60
N MET A 207 6.72 13.15 -6.13
CA MET A 207 5.88 13.36 -4.94
C MET A 207 4.62 14.20 -5.21
N GLY A 208 4.22 14.32 -6.46
CA GLY A 208 3.13 15.19 -6.92
C GLY A 208 1.77 14.96 -6.29
N SER A 209 1.50 13.73 -5.82
CA SER A 209 0.32 13.43 -5.02
C SER A 209 0.58 12.38 -3.96
N LYS A 210 -0.12 12.49 -2.81
CA LYS A 210 0.00 11.57 -1.69
C LYS A 210 -1.38 11.03 -1.32
N ARG A 211 -1.44 9.73 -1.03
CA ARG A 211 -2.65 9.07 -0.54
C ARG A 211 -2.30 8.23 0.67
N ILE A 212 -3.03 8.41 1.76
CA ILE A 212 -2.93 7.55 2.93
C ILE A 212 -4.15 6.64 2.97
N ASN A 213 -3.92 5.35 3.12
CA ASN A 213 -5.00 4.42 3.47
C ASN A 213 -4.83 4.01 4.93
N VAL A 214 -5.93 3.89 5.65
CA VAL A 214 -5.99 3.13 6.89
C VAL A 214 -6.76 1.84 6.60
N ASN A 215 -6.08 0.70 6.70
CA ASN A 215 -6.63 -0.60 6.40
C ASN A 215 -6.94 -1.37 7.69
N TYR A 216 -8.02 -2.12 7.66
CA TYR A 216 -8.45 -3.00 8.74
C TYR A 216 -8.70 -4.41 8.19
N TYR A 217 -8.04 -5.39 8.82
CA TYR A 217 -8.10 -6.80 8.47
C TYR A 217 -8.70 -7.55 9.67
N PRO A 218 -10.00 -7.83 9.67
CA PRO A 218 -10.62 -8.55 10.77
C PRO A 218 -10.13 -9.99 10.84
N LYS A 219 -10.27 -10.61 12.01
CA LYS A 219 -10.07 -12.04 12.23
C LYS A 219 -10.85 -12.84 11.17
N CYS A 220 -10.18 -13.76 10.50
CA CYS A 220 -10.78 -14.58 9.45
C CYS A 220 -11.07 -16.01 9.96
N PRO A 221 -12.27 -16.59 9.74
CA PRO A 221 -12.57 -17.97 10.17
C PRO A 221 -11.76 -19.05 9.43
N ASN A 222 -11.36 -18.79 8.18
CA ASN A 222 -10.58 -19.68 7.33
C ASN A 222 -9.48 -18.89 6.61
N PRO A 223 -8.43 -18.43 7.33
CA PRO A 223 -7.44 -17.50 6.79
C PRO A 223 -6.67 -18.06 5.58
N GLU A 224 -6.59 -19.38 5.45
CA GLU A 224 -5.97 -20.10 4.33
C GLU A 224 -6.76 -20.04 3.02
N LEU A 225 -8.05 -19.68 3.08
CA LEU A 225 -8.95 -19.64 1.91
C LEU A 225 -9.07 -18.25 1.28
N THR A 226 -8.55 -17.21 1.93
CA THR A 226 -8.69 -15.82 1.50
C THR A 226 -7.41 -15.02 1.68
N VAL A 227 -7.42 -13.78 1.21
CA VAL A 227 -6.33 -12.82 1.32
C VAL A 227 -6.87 -11.50 1.86
N GLY A 228 -6.04 -10.77 2.60
CA GLY A 228 -6.32 -9.39 2.96
C GLY A 228 -6.13 -8.46 1.76
N VAL A 229 -5.13 -8.73 0.92
CA VAL A 229 -4.93 -8.07 -0.39
C VAL A 229 -4.34 -9.11 -1.34
N GLY A 230 -4.86 -9.17 -2.57
CA GLY A 230 -4.36 -10.04 -3.63
C GLY A 230 -2.95 -9.69 -4.10
N ARG A 231 -2.40 -10.50 -4.99
CA ARG A 231 -1.10 -10.24 -5.61
C ARG A 231 -1.14 -8.98 -6.47
N HIS A 232 -0.27 -8.03 -6.17
CA HIS A 232 -0.15 -6.81 -6.97
C HIS A 232 1.25 -6.21 -6.83
N SER A 233 1.59 -5.35 -7.77
CA SER A 233 2.63 -4.35 -7.60
C SER A 233 2.00 -2.98 -7.41
N ASP A 234 2.61 -2.13 -6.60
CA ASP A 234 2.12 -0.75 -6.42
C ASP A 234 2.40 0.09 -7.65
N VAL A 235 1.46 0.93 -8.06
CA VAL A 235 1.64 1.87 -9.19
C VAL A 235 2.33 3.17 -8.78
N SER A 236 2.64 3.34 -7.49
CA SER A 236 3.23 4.54 -6.89
C SER A 236 4.68 4.80 -7.34
N THR A 237 5.24 5.94 -6.94
CA THR A 237 6.70 6.15 -6.90
C THR A 237 7.30 5.32 -5.76
N LEU A 238 6.79 5.52 -4.55
CA LEU A 238 7.17 4.82 -3.33
C LEU A 238 5.94 4.56 -2.46
N THR A 239 5.97 3.48 -1.70
CA THR A 239 5.02 3.20 -0.64
C THR A 239 5.74 3.13 0.70
N ILE A 240 5.13 3.71 1.74
CA ILE A 240 5.63 3.77 3.11
C ILE A 240 4.57 3.12 3.97
N LEU A 241 4.85 1.93 4.48
CA LEU A 241 3.89 1.08 5.16
C LEU A 241 4.25 0.99 6.64
N LEU A 242 3.33 1.48 7.48
CA LEU A 242 3.30 1.17 8.90
C LEU A 242 2.44 -0.08 9.14
N GLN A 243 3.03 -1.10 9.75
CA GLN A 243 2.34 -2.32 10.17
C GLN A 243 2.04 -2.28 11.68
N ASP A 244 1.08 -3.10 12.11
CA ASP A 244 0.96 -3.48 13.51
C ASP A 244 1.92 -4.65 13.86
N ASN A 245 1.84 -5.13 15.09
CA ASN A 245 2.72 -6.20 15.59
C ASN A 245 2.33 -7.60 15.07
N ILE A 246 1.29 -7.72 14.23
CA ILE A 246 0.82 -9.00 13.68
C ILE A 246 1.42 -9.25 12.29
N GLY A 247 1.57 -8.21 11.48
CA GLY A 247 2.24 -8.31 10.18
C GLY A 247 1.42 -9.06 9.12
N GLY A 248 2.01 -9.96 8.35
CA GLY A 248 1.28 -10.69 7.29
C GLY A 248 1.39 -10.07 5.90
N LEU A 249 2.36 -9.17 5.70
CA LEU A 249 2.86 -8.81 4.37
C LEU A 249 3.73 -9.96 3.84
N TYR A 250 3.53 -10.33 2.59
CA TYR A 250 4.34 -11.29 1.87
C TYR A 250 4.83 -10.67 0.55
N VAL A 251 6.13 -10.73 0.32
CA VAL A 251 6.80 -10.17 -0.86
C VAL A 251 7.28 -11.30 -1.74
N LYS A 252 7.02 -11.24 -3.04
CA LYS A 252 7.52 -12.25 -3.99
C LYS A 252 9.02 -12.05 -4.17
N LYS A 253 9.79 -13.14 -4.08
CA LYS A 253 11.23 -13.10 -4.37
C LYS A 253 11.42 -12.87 -5.87
N LEU A 254 12.33 -11.96 -6.22
CA LEU A 254 12.64 -11.66 -7.62
C LEU A 254 13.05 -12.95 -8.36
N ASP A 255 12.52 -13.13 -9.58
CA ASP A 255 12.76 -14.29 -10.45
C ASP A 255 12.46 -15.65 -9.79
N SER A 256 11.49 -15.69 -8.87
CA SER A 256 11.04 -16.90 -8.18
C SER A 256 9.52 -16.89 -7.96
N ASP A 257 8.94 -18.07 -7.79
CA ASP A 257 7.53 -18.26 -7.38
C ASP A 257 7.34 -18.29 -5.85
N THR A 258 8.42 -18.05 -5.12
CA THR A 258 8.43 -18.08 -3.65
C THR A 258 8.13 -16.72 -3.02
N TRP A 259 7.53 -16.77 -1.84
CA TRP A 259 7.11 -15.62 -1.05
C TRP A 259 7.94 -15.53 0.23
N VAL A 260 8.33 -14.31 0.58
CA VAL A 260 9.05 -13.97 1.81
C VAL A 260 8.08 -13.28 2.74
N HIS A 261 7.91 -13.81 3.95
CA HIS A 261 7.14 -13.14 4.99
C HIS A 261 7.95 -11.96 5.53
N VAL A 262 7.33 -10.78 5.64
CA VAL A 262 7.97 -9.60 6.22
C VAL A 262 7.55 -9.51 7.70
N PRO A 263 8.43 -9.87 8.65
CA PRO A 263 8.10 -9.79 10.06
C PRO A 263 8.01 -8.32 10.49
N PRO A 264 6.96 -7.92 11.24
CA PRO A 264 6.85 -6.56 11.73
C PRO A 264 7.93 -6.29 12.77
N ILE A 265 8.69 -5.21 12.58
CA ILE A 265 9.65 -4.70 13.56
C ILE A 265 9.03 -3.51 14.28
N HIS A 266 9.09 -3.50 15.61
CA HIS A 266 8.54 -2.40 16.40
C HIS A 266 9.21 -1.08 16.02
N GLY A 267 8.40 -0.07 15.68
CA GLY A 267 8.89 1.24 15.26
C GLY A 267 9.50 1.29 13.86
N ALA A 268 9.41 0.22 13.07
CA ALA A 268 9.91 0.22 11.70
C ALA A 268 8.83 0.62 10.68
N LEU A 269 9.29 1.11 9.54
CA LEU A 269 8.47 1.30 8.35
C LEU A 269 8.97 0.38 7.24
N VAL A 270 8.04 -0.26 6.52
CA VAL A 270 8.36 -0.99 5.29
C VAL A 270 8.27 -0.03 4.12
N ILE A 271 9.31 0.00 3.29
CA ILE A 271 9.37 0.81 2.07
C ILE A 271 9.36 -0.13 0.88
N ASN A 272 8.58 0.20 -0.14
CA ASN A 272 8.68 -0.46 -1.43
C ASN A 272 8.64 0.50 -2.61
N ILE A 273 9.32 0.07 -3.67
CA ILE A 273 9.34 0.76 -4.96
C ILE A 273 8.05 0.42 -5.70
N GLY A 274 7.43 1.43 -6.30
CA GLY A 274 6.29 1.23 -7.19
C GLY A 274 6.65 1.36 -8.67
N ASP A 275 5.70 1.05 -9.53
CA ASP A 275 5.88 0.99 -10.98
C ASP A 275 6.34 2.33 -11.57
N ALA A 276 5.85 3.46 -11.04
CA ALA A 276 6.24 4.76 -11.56
C ALA A 276 7.76 4.98 -11.40
N LEU A 277 8.33 4.61 -10.25
CA LEU A 277 9.77 4.71 -10.02
C LEU A 277 10.56 3.61 -10.77
N GLN A 278 9.99 2.42 -10.95
CA GLN A 278 10.59 1.42 -11.84
C GLN A 278 10.69 1.95 -13.28
N ILE A 279 9.65 2.60 -13.80
CA ILE A 279 9.63 3.19 -15.14
C ILE A 279 10.64 4.35 -15.23
N MET A 280 10.62 5.27 -14.26
CA MET A 280 11.54 6.43 -14.22
C MET A 280 13.01 6.02 -14.10
N SER A 281 13.29 4.94 -13.39
CA SER A 281 14.65 4.38 -13.24
C SER A 281 15.09 3.50 -14.41
N ASN A 282 14.34 3.48 -15.52
CA ASN A 282 14.53 2.56 -16.65
C ASN A 282 14.67 1.08 -16.21
N GLY A 283 13.98 0.70 -15.14
CA GLY A 283 13.97 -0.68 -14.64
C GLY A 283 15.09 -1.03 -13.68
N ARG A 284 15.96 -0.08 -13.29
CA ARG A 284 17.01 -0.32 -12.28
C ARG A 284 16.40 -0.66 -10.93
N TYR A 285 15.47 0.15 -10.43
CA TYR A 285 14.71 -0.14 -9.22
C TYR A 285 13.50 -1.02 -9.51
N LYS A 286 13.21 -1.97 -8.62
CA LYS A 286 12.24 -3.03 -8.90
C LYS A 286 10.95 -2.80 -8.14
N SER A 287 9.85 -2.61 -8.87
CA SER A 287 8.50 -2.75 -8.32
C SER A 287 8.18 -4.24 -8.22
N ILE A 288 7.90 -4.71 -7.00
CA ILE A 288 7.78 -6.14 -6.71
C ILE A 288 6.37 -6.52 -6.31
N GLU A 289 5.94 -7.66 -6.83
CA GLU A 289 4.68 -8.27 -6.52
C GLU A 289 4.63 -8.64 -5.03
N HIS A 290 3.58 -8.22 -4.35
CA HIS A 290 3.39 -8.47 -2.94
C HIS A 290 1.90 -8.73 -2.66
N ARG A 291 1.61 -9.28 -1.48
CA ARG A 291 0.25 -9.57 -1.04
C ARG A 291 0.13 -9.51 0.47
N VAL A 292 -1.11 -9.54 0.97
CA VAL A 292 -1.39 -9.51 2.40
C VAL A 292 -2.21 -10.73 2.80
N MET A 293 -1.71 -11.49 3.75
CA MET A 293 -2.42 -12.63 4.32
C MET A 293 -3.33 -12.20 5.48
N THR A 294 -4.42 -12.94 5.67
CA THR A 294 -5.31 -12.75 6.82
C THR A 294 -4.82 -13.53 8.03
N ASN A 295 -5.38 -13.20 9.20
CA ASN A 295 -5.05 -13.85 10.46
C ASN A 295 -6.30 -14.48 11.09
N GLY A 296 -6.17 -15.72 11.55
CA GLY A 296 -7.28 -16.45 12.16
C GLY A 296 -7.51 -16.18 13.64
N ASN A 297 -6.63 -15.42 14.31
CA ASN A 297 -6.65 -15.20 15.75
C ASN A 297 -6.89 -13.74 16.13
N ASN A 298 -6.32 -12.81 15.37
CA ASN A 298 -6.28 -11.40 15.70
C ASN A 298 -6.83 -10.54 14.56
N ASN A 299 -7.47 -9.44 14.93
CA ASN A 299 -7.68 -8.32 14.02
C ASN A 299 -6.36 -7.59 13.83
N ARG A 300 -6.15 -7.02 12.65
CA ARG A 300 -4.93 -6.32 12.30
C ARG A 300 -5.23 -5.04 11.53
N ILE A 301 -4.28 -4.11 11.56
CA ILE A 301 -4.32 -2.88 10.76
C ILE A 301 -3.04 -2.66 9.94
N SER A 302 -3.12 -1.78 8.95
CA SER A 302 -1.93 -1.15 8.36
C SER A 302 -2.23 0.25 7.86
N VAL A 303 -1.20 1.09 7.80
CA VAL A 303 -1.32 2.49 7.36
C VAL A 303 -0.28 2.78 6.28
N PRO A 304 -0.54 2.43 5.00
CA PRO A 304 0.33 2.81 3.90
C PRO A 304 0.10 4.25 3.45
N ILE A 305 1.19 4.96 3.18
CA ILE A 305 1.26 6.19 2.40
C ILE A 305 1.79 5.84 1.02
N PHE A 306 1.01 6.16 -0.01
CA PHE A 306 1.39 6.06 -1.42
C PHE A 306 1.85 7.44 -1.89
N VAL A 307 3.10 7.52 -2.34
CA VAL A 307 3.73 8.72 -2.91
C VAL A 307 3.75 8.56 -4.42
N ASN A 308 3.15 9.47 -5.16
CA ASN A 308 2.86 9.29 -6.58
C ASN A 308 3.21 10.55 -7.37
N PRO A 309 3.37 10.45 -8.70
CA PRO A 309 3.24 11.58 -9.61
C PRO A 309 1.85 12.24 -9.53
N LYS A 310 1.70 13.43 -10.13
CA LYS A 310 0.36 14.00 -10.36
C LYS A 310 -0.34 13.20 -11.46
N PRO A 311 -1.69 13.13 -11.46
CA PRO A 311 -2.44 12.48 -12.52
C PRO A 311 -2.14 13.01 -13.95
N SER A 312 -1.74 14.28 -14.05
CA SER A 312 -1.38 14.97 -15.30
C SER A 312 0.06 14.74 -15.75
N ASP A 313 0.91 14.14 -14.91
CA ASP A 313 2.33 14.01 -15.23
C ASP A 313 2.55 12.87 -16.23
N VAL A 314 3.53 13.06 -17.10
CA VAL A 314 4.00 12.03 -18.03
C VAL A 314 5.22 11.37 -17.40
N ILE A 315 5.11 10.07 -17.12
CA ILE A 315 6.22 9.26 -16.59
C ILE A 315 6.93 8.53 -17.73
N GLY A 316 8.24 8.34 -17.58
CA GLY A 316 9.11 7.62 -18.51
C GLY A 316 10.53 7.60 -17.96
N PRO A 317 11.46 6.87 -18.60
CA PRO A 317 12.86 6.84 -18.17
C PRO A 317 13.44 8.26 -18.04
N LEU A 318 14.09 8.54 -16.91
CA LEU A 318 14.77 9.83 -16.68
C LEU A 318 15.95 9.97 -17.63
N ALA A 319 16.20 11.20 -18.11
CA ALA A 319 17.28 11.47 -19.04
C ALA A 319 18.64 11.07 -18.45
N GLU A 320 18.87 11.36 -17.17
CA GLU A 320 20.09 11.06 -16.42
C GLU A 320 20.40 9.55 -16.35
N VAL A 321 19.37 8.71 -16.44
CA VAL A 321 19.51 7.25 -16.47
C VAL A 321 20.02 6.80 -17.84
N LEU A 322 19.58 7.45 -18.91
CA LEU A 322 19.94 7.13 -20.29
C LEU A 322 21.26 7.76 -20.75
N GLU A 323 21.80 8.74 -20.02
CA GLU A 323 23.07 9.42 -20.33
C GLU A 323 24.26 8.46 -20.51
N SER A 324 24.21 7.28 -19.88
CA SER A 324 25.24 6.24 -20.00
C SER A 324 25.14 5.40 -21.28
N GLY A 325 24.23 5.74 -22.20
CA GLY A 325 24.01 5.03 -23.47
C GLY A 325 23.08 3.82 -23.36
N GLU A 326 22.31 3.73 -22.27
CA GLU A 326 21.27 2.70 -22.12
C GLU A 326 20.08 3.01 -23.03
N GLU A 327 19.55 1.99 -23.70
CA GLU A 327 18.31 2.12 -24.46
C GLU A 327 17.10 2.19 -23.50
N PRO A 328 16.07 2.99 -23.81
CA PRO A 328 14.86 3.03 -23.01
C PRO A 328 14.12 1.70 -23.11
N ILE A 329 13.76 1.12 -21.96
CA ILE A 329 12.94 -0.10 -21.85
C ILE A 329 11.44 0.27 -21.80
N TYR A 330 11.13 1.49 -21.35
CA TYR A 330 9.78 1.99 -21.20
C TYR A 330 9.52 3.21 -22.07
N LYS A 331 8.28 3.31 -22.58
CA LYS A 331 7.79 4.50 -23.27
C LYS A 331 7.28 5.53 -22.27
N GLN A 332 7.11 6.76 -22.74
CA GLN A 332 6.43 7.79 -21.97
C GLN A 332 4.92 7.52 -21.91
N VAL A 333 4.33 7.59 -20.71
CA VAL A 333 2.89 7.38 -20.49
C VAL A 333 2.33 8.44 -19.55
N LEU A 334 1.10 8.89 -19.81
CA LEU A 334 0.38 9.73 -18.86
C LEU A 334 0.05 8.93 -17.60
N TYR A 335 0.42 9.44 -16.42
CA TYR A 335 0.26 8.70 -15.16
C TYR A 335 -1.20 8.34 -14.88
N SER A 336 -2.14 9.26 -15.13
CA SER A 336 -3.56 8.94 -14.98
C SER A 336 -4.06 7.83 -15.92
N ASP A 337 -3.50 7.68 -17.11
CA ASP A 337 -3.88 6.58 -18.01
C ASP A 337 -3.26 5.26 -17.59
N TYR A 338 -2.03 5.27 -17.06
CA TYR A 338 -1.41 4.12 -16.40
C TYR A 338 -2.25 3.64 -15.20
N VAL A 339 -2.63 4.57 -14.31
CA VAL A 339 -3.49 4.29 -13.15
C VAL A 339 -4.87 3.78 -13.58
N LYS A 340 -5.50 4.38 -14.59
CA LYS A 340 -6.76 3.86 -15.14
C LYS A 340 -6.60 2.45 -15.69
N HIS A 341 -5.48 2.11 -16.32
CA HIS A 341 -5.22 0.77 -16.82
C HIS A 341 -5.16 -0.24 -15.66
N PHE A 342 -4.47 0.09 -14.57
CA PHE A 342 -4.39 -0.72 -13.35
C PHE A 342 -5.78 -0.98 -12.74
N PHE A 343 -6.59 0.06 -12.52
CA PHE A 343 -7.91 -0.05 -11.87
C PHE A 343 -9.03 -0.63 -12.76
N ARG A 344 -8.77 -0.94 -14.03
CA ARG A 344 -9.77 -1.59 -14.91
C ARG A 344 -10.01 -3.06 -14.58
N LYS A 345 -9.09 -3.68 -13.85
CA LYS A 345 -9.08 -5.12 -13.53
C LYS A 345 -8.88 -5.33 -12.03
N ALA A 346 -9.15 -6.55 -11.57
CA ALA A 346 -8.75 -6.97 -10.24
C ALA A 346 -7.22 -7.07 -10.14
N HIS A 347 -6.70 -7.16 -8.91
CA HIS A 347 -5.28 -7.46 -8.70
C HIS A 347 -4.89 -8.76 -9.42
N ASP A 348 -3.90 -8.67 -10.31
CA ASP A 348 -3.43 -9.77 -11.15
C ASP A 348 -1.89 -9.86 -11.25
N GLY A 349 -1.20 -9.41 -10.21
CA GLY A 349 0.26 -9.46 -10.14
C GLY A 349 0.94 -8.23 -10.74
N LYS A 350 1.95 -8.45 -11.61
CA LYS A 350 2.87 -7.41 -12.14
C LYS A 350 2.55 -6.96 -13.58
N ASP A 351 1.53 -7.53 -14.21
CA ASP A 351 1.22 -7.36 -15.63
C ASP A 351 0.94 -5.91 -16.07
N THR A 352 0.68 -5.00 -15.12
CA THR A 352 0.39 -3.59 -15.41
C THR A 352 1.59 -2.86 -16.01
N VAL A 353 2.81 -3.20 -15.59
CA VAL A 353 4.02 -2.51 -16.08
C VAL A 353 4.30 -2.78 -17.56
N ASP A 354 3.76 -3.87 -18.11
CA ASP A 354 3.86 -4.18 -19.55
C ASP A 354 3.14 -3.15 -20.41
N PHE A 355 2.13 -2.44 -19.86
CA PHE A 355 1.48 -1.33 -20.56
C PHE A 355 2.45 -0.20 -20.92
N ALA A 356 3.53 -0.03 -20.15
CA ALA A 356 4.54 0.99 -20.34
C ALA A 356 5.80 0.49 -21.08
N LYS A 357 5.96 -0.81 -21.33
CA LYS A 357 7.14 -1.33 -22.05
C LYS A 357 7.12 -0.94 -23.53
N ILE A 358 8.31 -0.77 -24.10
CA ILE A 358 8.53 -0.66 -25.54
C ILE A 358 8.52 -2.08 -26.12
N ASN A 359 7.75 -2.29 -27.18
CA ASN A 359 7.60 -3.58 -27.87
C ASN A 359 8.68 -3.79 -28.92
#